data_AF-A0A3A8EBZ2-F1
#
_entry.id   AF-A0A3A8EBZ2-F1
#
_cell.length_a   1.000
_cell.length_b   1.000
_cell.length_c   1.000
_cell.angle_alpha   90.00
_cell.angle_beta   90.00
_cell.angle_gamma   90.00
#
_symmetry.space_group_name_H-M   'P 1'
#
loop_
_entity.id
_entity.type
_entity.pdbx_description
1 polymer ?
#
loop_
_entity_poly.entity_id
_entity_poly.type
_entity_poly.pdbx_seq_one_letter_code
_entity_poly.pdbx_strand_id
1 'polypeptide(L)'
;PLGRGGSQLSAKKYAMATLTATLMVLLIFNLKGAGYAIILPRIIDTFIGCGIAWFAVSFIWPDWNFRNISQTIHKSTQAALNYFDAVAEQYLQGQNNSMDYRRARRDAHNAQTELASMISSLSTEPNPDPQLIHHAFRYLVYSHSQLSYISALGSHREQMQDQQVLDLMLWCKSALTAVLLHQQPLAEQKIQQKLQHIQQLNAQDNLSSHLHLVLKQISLLLETLPELLKLRTELFRQEIK
;
A
#
# COMPACT_ATOMS: atom_id res chain seq x y z
N PRO A 1 14.26 -14.26 3.81
CA PRO A 1 14.57 -14.85 5.13
C PRO A 1 14.06 -13.97 6.27
N LEU A 2 13.40 -14.60 7.24
CA LEU A 2 12.99 -14.11 8.57
C LEU A 2 11.82 -13.10 8.59
N GLY A 3 10.66 -13.54 9.12
CA GLY A 3 9.69 -12.59 9.68
C GLY A 3 8.23 -13.00 9.82
N ARG A 4 7.71 -13.97 9.06
CA ARG A 4 6.26 -14.31 9.09
C ARG A 4 5.87 -15.66 9.72
N GLY A 5 6.84 -16.47 10.16
CA GLY A 5 6.58 -17.80 10.74
C GLY A 5 6.41 -17.85 12.26
N GLY A 6 6.85 -16.82 13.00
CA GLY A 6 6.98 -16.89 14.47
C GLY A 6 5.68 -16.70 15.26
N SER A 7 4.76 -15.85 14.78
CA SER A 7 3.54 -15.50 15.54
C SER A 7 2.49 -16.63 15.51
N GLN A 8 2.37 -17.35 14.40
CA GLN A 8 1.44 -18.48 14.30
C GLN A 8 1.91 -19.70 15.10
N LEU A 9 3.23 -19.92 15.21
CA LEU A 9 3.78 -21.01 16.03
C LEU A 9 3.54 -20.75 17.52
N SER A 10 3.64 -19.50 17.98
CA SER A 10 3.37 -19.15 19.38
C SER A 10 1.88 -19.35 19.71
N ALA A 11 0.97 -18.80 18.90
CA ALA A 11 -0.48 -18.94 19.13
C ALA A 11 -0.94 -20.40 19.14
N LYS A 12 -0.45 -21.23 18.22
CA LYS A 12 -0.72 -22.68 18.19
C LYS A 12 -0.15 -23.40 19.42
N LYS A 13 1.05 -23.02 19.88
CA LYS A 13 1.67 -23.59 21.09
C LYS A 13 0.92 -23.20 22.37
N TYR A 14 0.47 -21.95 22.49
CA TYR A 14 -0.35 -21.51 23.61
C TYR A 14 -1.72 -22.18 23.61
N ALA A 15 -2.40 -22.26 22.45
CA ALA A 15 -3.67 -22.98 22.33
C ALA A 15 -3.55 -24.47 22.69
N MET A 16 -2.48 -25.13 22.23
CA MET A 16 -2.19 -26.52 22.59
C MET A 16 -1.90 -26.67 24.08
N ALA A 17 -1.13 -25.77 24.69
CA ALA A 17 -0.82 -25.82 26.12
C ALA A 17 -2.08 -25.69 27.00
N THR A 18 -2.97 -24.75 26.68
CA THR A 18 -4.23 -24.55 27.41
C THR A 18 -5.16 -25.77 27.24
N LEU A 19 -5.19 -26.35 26.03
CA LEU A 19 -5.99 -27.55 25.74
C LEU A 19 -5.44 -28.79 26.47
N THR A 20 -4.12 -28.98 26.49
CA THR A 20 -3.47 -30.08 27.22
C THR A 20 -3.67 -29.94 28.74
N ALA A 21 -3.56 -28.74 29.30
CA ALA A 21 -3.83 -28.50 30.71
C ALA A 21 -5.29 -28.82 31.09
N THR A 22 -6.24 -28.43 30.23
CA THR A 22 -7.68 -28.71 30.45
C THR A 22 -7.97 -30.21 30.36
N LEU A 23 -7.41 -30.91 29.36
CA LEU A 23 -7.53 -32.36 29.21
C LEU A 23 -6.90 -33.13 30.38
N MET A 24 -5.74 -32.69 30.86
CA MET A 24 -5.06 -33.32 32.00
C MET A 24 -5.87 -33.17 33.29
N VAL A 25 -6.46 -31.99 33.54
CA VAL A 25 -7.35 -31.76 34.69
C VAL A 25 -8.62 -32.61 34.57
N LEU A 26 -9.23 -32.69 33.39
CA LEU A 26 -10.38 -33.57 33.13
C LEU A 26 -10.06 -35.04 33.37
N LEU A 27 -8.88 -35.51 32.93
CA LEU A 27 -8.43 -36.88 33.12
C LEU A 27 -8.24 -37.22 34.61
N ILE A 28 -7.61 -36.32 35.38
CA ILE A 28 -7.36 -36.47 36.82
C ILE A 28 -8.67 -36.55 37.62
N PHE A 29 -9.68 -35.75 37.27
CA PHE A 29 -10.97 -35.75 37.95
C PHE A 29 -11.89 -36.90 37.51
N ASN A 30 -11.77 -37.36 36.25
CA ASN A 30 -12.46 -38.55 35.76
C ASN A 30 -11.98 -39.82 36.50
N LEU A 31 -10.67 -39.93 36.73
CA LEU A 31 -10.04 -41.02 37.49
C LEU A 31 -10.45 -41.10 38.98
N LYS A 32 -11.00 -40.02 39.57
CA LYS A 32 -11.40 -39.96 41.00
C LYS A 32 -12.86 -40.32 41.29
N GLY A 33 -13.65 -40.75 40.30
CA GLY A 33 -14.95 -41.40 40.53
C GLY A 33 -16.17 -40.49 40.78
N ALA A 34 -16.04 -39.16 40.63
CA ALA A 34 -17.15 -38.20 40.69
C ALA A 34 -17.25 -37.35 39.41
N GLY A 35 -16.79 -37.91 38.28
CA GLY A 35 -16.52 -37.14 37.06
C GLY A 35 -17.73 -36.38 36.51
N TYR A 36 -18.92 -36.99 36.49
CA TYR A 36 -20.05 -36.43 35.73
C TYR A 36 -20.59 -35.11 36.32
N ALA A 37 -20.64 -34.97 37.64
CA ALA A 37 -21.22 -33.78 38.31
C ALA A 37 -20.33 -32.53 38.23
N ILE A 38 -19.03 -32.70 37.98
CA ILE A 38 -18.03 -31.61 37.97
C ILE A 38 -17.52 -31.32 36.55
N ILE A 39 -17.60 -32.31 35.64
CA ILE A 39 -17.21 -32.14 34.23
C ILE A 39 -18.23 -31.27 33.48
N LEU A 40 -19.53 -31.46 33.72
CA LEU A 40 -20.57 -30.72 33.00
C LEU A 40 -20.50 -29.19 33.25
N PRO A 41 -20.34 -28.69 34.49
CA PRO A 41 -20.14 -27.27 34.75
C PRO A 41 -18.90 -26.70 34.05
N ARG A 42 -17.78 -27.43 34.03
CA ARG A 42 -16.54 -26.95 33.39
C ARG A 42 -16.62 -26.87 31.87
N ILE A 43 -17.34 -27.81 31.25
CA ILE A 43 -17.63 -27.75 29.82
C ILE A 43 -18.50 -26.53 29.53
N ILE A 44 -19.55 -26.31 30.32
CA ILE A 44 -20.43 -25.13 30.20
C ILE A 44 -19.63 -23.84 30.40
N ASP A 45 -18.79 -23.73 31.43
CA ASP A 45 -17.94 -22.57 31.68
C ASP A 45 -16.94 -22.31 30.55
N THR A 46 -16.40 -23.37 29.91
CA THR A 46 -15.49 -23.25 28.76
C THR A 46 -16.24 -22.80 27.51
N PHE A 47 -17.46 -23.31 27.27
CA PHE A 47 -18.30 -22.88 26.16
C PHE A 47 -18.77 -21.44 26.34
N ILE A 48 -19.16 -21.04 27.55
CA ILE A 48 -19.52 -19.66 27.89
C ILE A 48 -18.29 -18.76 27.76
N GLY A 49 -17.13 -19.17 28.27
CA GLY A 49 -15.88 -18.41 28.15
C GLY A 49 -15.42 -18.25 26.69
N CYS A 50 -15.53 -19.30 25.88
CA CYS A 50 -15.26 -19.26 24.44
C CYS A 50 -16.27 -18.38 23.71
N GLY A 51 -17.55 -18.47 24.07
CA GLY A 51 -18.61 -17.62 23.53
C GLY A 51 -18.41 -16.15 23.86
N ILE A 52 -18.05 -15.82 25.11
CA ILE A 52 -17.71 -14.46 25.54
C ILE A 52 -16.43 -13.97 24.85
N ALA A 53 -15.40 -14.80 24.71
CA ALA A 53 -14.18 -14.42 23.99
C ALA A 53 -14.45 -14.18 22.50
N TRP A 54 -15.24 -15.04 21.86
CA TRP A 54 -15.66 -14.87 20.47
C TRP A 54 -16.52 -13.63 20.28
N PHE A 55 -17.45 -13.37 21.20
CA PHE A 55 -18.28 -12.16 21.19
C PHE A 55 -17.42 -10.90 21.46
N ALA A 56 -16.50 -10.93 22.42
CA ALA A 56 -15.58 -9.84 22.70
C ALA A 56 -14.65 -9.56 21.51
N VAL A 57 -14.07 -10.57 20.88
CA VAL A 57 -13.24 -10.40 19.67
C VAL A 57 -14.08 -9.93 18.49
N SER A 58 -15.35 -10.31 18.39
CA SER A 58 -16.22 -9.85 17.30
C SER A 58 -16.80 -8.45 17.54
N PHE A 59 -17.02 -8.05 18.80
CA PHE A 59 -17.78 -6.84 19.17
C PHE A 59 -16.91 -5.73 19.78
N ILE A 60 -15.74 -6.04 20.36
CA ILE A 60 -14.78 -5.06 20.93
C ILE A 60 -13.65 -4.73 19.92
N TRP A 61 -13.42 -5.56 18.90
CA TRP A 61 -12.49 -5.29 17.80
C TRP A 61 -13.09 -4.76 16.47
N PRO A 62 -14.29 -4.17 16.37
CA PRO A 62 -14.76 -3.56 15.13
C PRO A 62 -14.04 -2.23 14.81
N ASP A 63 -13.16 -1.75 15.69
CA ASP A 63 -12.49 -0.43 15.56
C ASP A 63 -11.20 -0.45 14.71
N TRP A 64 -10.89 -1.56 14.03
CA TRP A 64 -9.72 -1.67 13.14
C TRP A 64 -9.97 -1.10 11.74
N ASN A 65 -11.22 -0.78 11.41
CA ASN A 65 -11.69 -0.68 10.02
C ASN A 65 -11.76 0.72 9.39
N PHE A 66 -11.60 1.81 10.13
CA PHE A 66 -11.89 3.15 9.60
C PHE A 66 -10.79 4.19 9.76
N ARG A 67 -9.64 3.83 10.35
CA ARG A 67 -8.51 4.77 10.44
C ARG A 67 -7.47 4.37 9.42
N ASN A 68 -7.65 4.91 8.20
CA ASN A 68 -6.58 5.38 7.32
C ASN A 68 -6.46 4.69 5.97
N ILE A 69 -7.56 4.35 5.27
CA ILE A 69 -7.42 4.13 3.83
C ILE A 69 -6.87 5.43 3.23
N SER A 70 -7.49 6.57 3.57
CA SER A 70 -7.01 7.89 3.15
C SER A 70 -5.60 8.21 3.65
N GLN A 71 -5.27 8.01 4.93
CA GLN A 71 -3.90 8.36 5.38
C GLN A 71 -2.83 7.40 4.85
N THR A 72 -3.13 6.11 4.63
CA THR A 72 -2.18 5.16 4.03
C THR A 72 -1.96 5.47 2.56
N ILE A 73 -3.03 5.81 1.83
CA ILE A 73 -2.97 6.32 0.45
C ILE A 73 -2.12 7.59 0.39
N HIS A 74 -2.38 8.56 1.28
CA HIS A 74 -1.64 9.81 1.36
C HIS A 74 -0.15 9.56 1.67
N LYS A 75 0.14 8.72 2.66
CA LYS A 75 1.51 8.34 3.03
C LYS A 75 2.26 7.66 1.89
N SER A 76 1.63 6.71 1.21
CA SER A 76 2.21 6.01 0.05
C SER A 76 2.47 6.98 -1.11
N THR A 77 1.51 7.86 -1.40
CA THR A 77 1.62 8.89 -2.42
C THR A 77 2.75 9.87 -2.12
N GLN A 78 2.80 10.39 -0.89
CA GLN A 78 3.86 11.29 -0.44
C GLN A 78 5.25 10.65 -0.56
N ALA A 79 5.39 9.40 -0.12
CA ALA A 79 6.67 8.71 -0.19
C ALA A 79 7.11 8.47 -1.65
N ALA A 80 6.19 8.13 -2.54
CA ALA A 80 6.47 7.99 -3.97
C ALA A 80 6.90 9.32 -4.61
N LEU A 81 6.25 10.44 -4.26
CA LEU A 81 6.60 11.76 -4.78
C LEU A 81 7.94 12.26 -4.21
N ASN A 82 8.22 12.04 -2.92
CA ASN A 82 9.53 12.32 -2.34
C ASN A 82 10.64 11.52 -3.03
N TYR A 83 10.35 10.27 -3.44
CA TYR A 83 11.28 9.50 -4.24
C TYR A 83 11.45 10.08 -5.65
N PHE A 84 10.37 10.52 -6.29
CA PHE A 84 10.46 11.20 -7.58
C PHE A 84 11.26 12.52 -7.49
N ASP A 85 11.11 13.27 -6.40
CA ASP A 85 11.91 14.45 -6.12
C ASP A 85 13.41 14.14 -6.07
N ALA A 86 13.79 13.10 -5.31
CA ALA A 86 15.18 12.64 -5.22
C ALA A 86 15.71 12.10 -6.57
N VAL A 87 14.85 11.53 -7.43
CA VAL A 87 15.22 11.13 -8.78
C VAL A 87 15.47 12.36 -9.67
N ALA A 88 14.56 13.34 -9.66
CA ALA A 88 14.67 14.56 -10.46
C ALA A 88 15.90 15.40 -10.08
N GLU A 89 16.26 15.44 -8.80
CA GLU A 89 17.49 16.10 -8.34
C GLU A 89 18.76 15.49 -8.96
N GLN A 90 18.80 14.17 -9.16
CA GLN A 90 19.96 13.52 -9.79
C GLN A 90 20.05 13.75 -11.29
N TYR A 91 18.92 13.99 -11.96
CA TYR A 91 18.93 14.44 -13.35
C TYR A 91 19.52 15.85 -13.49
N LEU A 92 19.33 16.72 -12.48
CA LEU A 92 19.87 18.08 -12.44
C LEU A 92 21.37 18.13 -12.07
N GLN A 93 21.73 17.54 -10.94
CA GLN A 93 23.07 17.67 -10.34
C GLN A 93 24.02 16.54 -10.71
N GLY A 94 23.51 15.51 -11.40
CA GLY A 94 24.23 14.28 -11.69
C GLY A 94 24.03 13.18 -10.65
N GLN A 95 24.41 11.97 -11.03
CA GLN A 95 24.15 10.78 -10.25
C GLN A 95 24.99 10.78 -8.96
N ASN A 96 24.30 10.81 -7.82
CA ASN A 96 24.92 10.61 -6.51
C ASN A 96 24.11 9.57 -5.74
N ASN A 97 24.75 8.50 -5.28
CA ASN A 97 24.07 7.51 -4.44
C ASN A 97 23.96 7.99 -2.98
N SER A 98 23.47 9.21 -2.79
CA SER A 98 23.35 9.87 -1.50
C SER A 98 22.49 9.04 -0.55
N MET A 99 22.74 9.22 0.75
CA MET A 99 21.92 8.58 1.77
C MET A 99 20.44 8.97 1.67
N ASP A 100 20.17 10.20 1.22
CA ASP A 100 18.82 10.73 1.04
C ASP A 100 18.08 10.02 -0.10
N TYR A 101 18.73 9.82 -1.25
CA TYR A 101 18.15 9.03 -2.35
C TYR A 101 17.80 7.61 -1.91
N ARG A 102 18.74 6.94 -1.21
CA ARG A 102 18.52 5.57 -0.71
C ARG A 102 17.43 5.48 0.35
N ARG A 103 17.26 6.53 1.16
CA ARG A 103 16.17 6.63 2.13
C ARG A 103 14.84 6.81 1.40
N ALA A 104 14.73 7.81 0.52
CA ALA A 104 13.51 8.09 -0.24
C ALA A 104 13.01 6.86 -1.03
N ARG A 105 13.92 6.15 -1.71
CA ARG A 105 13.58 4.91 -2.42
C ARG A 105 13.04 3.82 -1.50
N ARG A 106 13.68 3.61 -0.35
CA ARG A 106 13.23 2.59 0.63
C ARG A 106 11.88 2.97 1.23
N ASP A 107 11.71 4.23 1.59
CA ASP A 107 10.48 4.73 2.20
C ASP A 107 9.30 4.58 1.24
N ALA A 108 9.49 4.87 -0.06
CA ALA A 108 8.48 4.66 -1.09
C ALA A 108 8.04 3.18 -1.21
N HIS A 109 9.00 2.25 -1.27
CA HIS A 109 8.67 0.81 -1.34
C HIS A 109 8.06 0.27 -0.04
N ASN A 110 8.50 0.79 1.12
CA ASN A 110 7.92 0.42 2.41
C ASN A 110 6.46 0.88 2.51
N ALA A 111 6.18 2.13 2.14
CA ALA A 111 4.82 2.67 2.14
C ALA A 111 3.91 1.95 1.13
N GLN A 112 4.45 1.56 -0.03
CA GLN A 112 3.72 0.73 -1.00
C GLN A 112 3.40 -0.67 -0.44
N THR A 113 4.30 -1.26 0.35
CA THR A 113 4.07 -2.56 1.00
C THR A 113 3.02 -2.44 2.11
N GLU A 114 3.04 -1.35 2.87
CA GLU A 114 2.04 -1.04 3.87
C GLU A 114 0.66 -0.85 3.24
N LEU A 115 0.58 -0.10 2.12
CA LEU A 115 -0.65 0.05 1.33
C LEU A 115 -1.19 -1.30 0.85
N ALA A 116 -0.33 -2.17 0.30
CA ALA A 116 -0.73 -3.51 -0.13
C ALA A 116 -1.25 -4.37 1.04
N SER A 117 -0.60 -4.28 2.20
CA SER A 117 -1.02 -5.02 3.39
C SER A 117 -2.38 -4.55 3.90
N MET A 118 -2.61 -3.24 3.94
CA MET A 118 -3.88 -2.64 4.35
C MET A 118 -5.00 -3.05 3.38
N ILE A 119 -4.76 -2.99 2.07
CA ILE A 119 -5.77 -3.38 1.08
C ILE A 119 -6.07 -4.88 1.15
N SER A 120 -5.06 -5.71 1.42
CA SER A 120 -5.26 -7.14 1.64
C SER A 120 -6.10 -7.42 2.89
N SER A 121 -5.96 -6.63 3.97
CA SER A 121 -6.78 -6.82 5.16
C SER A 121 -8.25 -6.48 4.94
N LEU A 122 -8.57 -5.53 4.04
CA LEU A 122 -9.96 -5.20 3.65
C LEU A 122 -10.74 -6.45 3.18
N SER A 123 -10.06 -7.38 2.50
CA SER A 123 -10.69 -8.61 1.99
C SER A 123 -10.97 -9.66 3.07
N THR A 124 -10.42 -9.49 4.27
CA THR A 124 -10.55 -10.43 5.40
C THR A 124 -11.47 -9.90 6.50
N GLU A 125 -12.11 -8.76 6.26
CA GLU A 125 -13.05 -8.16 7.19
C GLU A 125 -14.33 -8.99 7.32
N PRO A 126 -15.01 -8.95 8.49
CA PRO A 126 -16.21 -9.75 8.74
C PRO A 126 -17.41 -9.38 7.85
N ASN A 127 -17.47 -8.13 7.36
CA ASN A 127 -18.49 -7.67 6.40
C ASN A 127 -17.85 -6.81 5.30
N PRO A 128 -17.17 -7.43 4.32
CA PRO A 128 -16.40 -6.71 3.32
C PRO A 128 -17.32 -6.01 2.31
N ASP A 129 -17.10 -4.72 2.04
CA ASP A 129 -17.72 -4.04 0.89
C ASP A 129 -17.01 -4.43 -0.42
N PRO A 130 -17.65 -5.20 -1.31
CA PRO A 130 -17.00 -5.66 -2.55
C PRO A 130 -16.60 -4.51 -3.48
N GLN A 131 -17.32 -3.38 -3.48
CA GLN A 131 -17.01 -2.24 -4.32
C GLN A 131 -15.77 -1.50 -3.79
N LEU A 132 -15.72 -1.24 -2.48
CA LEU A 132 -14.56 -0.64 -1.83
C LEU A 132 -13.29 -1.46 -2.09
N ILE A 133 -13.37 -2.78 -1.88
CA ILE A 133 -12.26 -3.69 -2.11
C ILE A 133 -11.82 -3.67 -3.57
N HIS A 134 -12.77 -3.71 -4.51
CA HIS A 134 -12.46 -3.64 -5.93
C HIS A 134 -11.75 -2.33 -6.31
N HIS A 135 -12.24 -1.19 -5.83
CA HIS A 135 -11.59 0.11 -6.03
C HIS A 135 -10.21 0.17 -5.38
N ALA A 136 -10.05 -0.41 -4.19
CA ALA A 136 -8.79 -0.42 -3.45
C ALA A 136 -7.73 -1.22 -4.20
N PHE A 137 -8.05 -2.44 -4.65
CA PHE A 137 -7.13 -3.23 -5.48
C PHE A 137 -6.76 -2.54 -6.79
N ARG A 138 -7.73 -1.92 -7.47
CA ARG A 138 -7.42 -1.14 -8.68
C ARG A 138 -6.49 0.02 -8.37
N TYR A 139 -6.75 0.76 -7.30
CA TYR A 139 -5.86 1.85 -6.85
C TYR A 139 -4.45 1.33 -6.55
N LEU A 140 -4.33 0.19 -5.86
CA LEU A 140 -3.04 -0.44 -5.55
C LEU A 140 -2.22 -0.71 -6.82
N VAL A 141 -2.86 -1.26 -7.86
CA VAL A 141 -2.21 -1.55 -9.15
C VAL A 141 -1.72 -0.26 -9.80
N TYR A 142 -2.55 0.78 -9.88
CA TYR A 142 -2.15 2.05 -10.47
C TYR A 142 -1.04 2.75 -9.68
N SER A 143 -1.11 2.77 -8.35
CA SER A 143 -0.06 3.31 -7.48
C SER A 143 1.26 2.55 -7.63
N HIS A 144 1.18 1.21 -7.74
CA HIS A 144 2.36 0.38 -7.96
C HIS A 144 3.01 0.66 -9.33
N SER A 145 2.21 0.84 -10.38
CA SER A 145 2.68 1.22 -11.71
C SER A 145 3.38 2.59 -11.68
N GLN A 146 2.80 3.59 -11.02
CA GLN A 146 3.41 4.91 -10.83
C GLN A 146 4.78 4.81 -10.16
N LEU A 147 4.88 4.07 -9.05
CA LEU A 147 6.15 3.85 -8.37
C LEU A 147 7.15 3.08 -9.23
N SER A 148 6.69 2.16 -10.07
CA SER A 148 7.54 1.42 -11.01
C SER A 148 8.10 2.32 -12.11
N TYR A 149 7.30 3.24 -12.67
CA TYR A 149 7.75 4.22 -13.65
C TYR A 149 8.78 5.19 -13.04
N ILE A 150 8.54 5.67 -11.81
CA ILE A 150 9.52 6.48 -11.05
C ILE A 150 10.81 5.67 -10.79
N SER A 151 10.68 4.38 -10.48
CA SER A 151 11.84 3.50 -10.26
C SER A 151 12.66 3.28 -11.54
N ALA A 152 12.01 3.19 -12.70
CA ALA A 152 12.67 3.08 -14.00
C ALA A 152 13.41 4.38 -14.37
N LEU A 153 12.85 5.55 -14.06
CA LEU A 153 13.58 6.82 -14.12
C LEU A 153 14.78 6.81 -13.17
N GLY A 154 14.56 6.39 -11.92
CA GLY A 154 15.62 6.28 -10.92
C GLY A 154 16.76 5.34 -11.32
N SER A 155 16.52 4.24 -12.04
CA SER A 155 17.62 3.38 -12.51
C SER A 155 18.46 4.01 -13.62
N HIS A 156 17.90 4.98 -14.36
CA HIS A 156 18.55 5.66 -15.48
C HIS A 156 18.78 7.16 -15.19
N ARG A 157 19.00 7.53 -13.93
CA ARG A 157 19.15 8.93 -13.45
C ARG A 157 20.49 9.60 -13.77
N GLU A 158 21.02 9.36 -14.96
CA GLU A 158 22.21 10.06 -15.45
C GLU A 158 21.91 11.56 -15.65
N GLN A 159 22.94 12.39 -15.50
CA GLN A 159 22.79 13.85 -15.64
C GLN A 159 22.22 14.17 -17.03
N MET A 160 21.14 14.95 -17.06
CA MET A 160 20.46 15.30 -18.31
C MET A 160 20.83 16.73 -18.73
N GLN A 161 21.33 16.85 -19.96
CA GLN A 161 21.65 18.16 -20.57
C GLN A 161 20.50 18.70 -21.43
N ASP A 162 19.57 17.84 -21.83
CA ASP A 162 18.40 18.24 -22.61
C ASP A 162 17.41 19.00 -21.72
N GLN A 163 17.40 20.32 -21.88
CA GLN A 163 16.55 21.21 -21.09
C GLN A 163 15.05 20.96 -21.34
N GLN A 164 14.65 20.55 -22.55
CA GLN A 164 13.23 20.34 -22.87
C GLN A 164 12.67 19.13 -22.11
N VAL A 165 13.42 18.03 -22.10
CA VAL A 165 13.04 16.80 -21.38
C VAL A 165 13.10 17.03 -19.86
N LEU A 166 14.09 17.79 -19.39
CA LEU A 166 14.24 18.16 -17.98
C LEU A 166 13.07 19.03 -17.48
N ASP A 167 12.71 20.08 -18.23
CA ASP A 167 11.57 20.95 -17.91
C ASP A 167 10.27 20.16 -17.87
N LEU A 168 10.11 19.19 -18.77
CA LEU A 168 8.96 18.29 -18.78
C LEU A 168 8.93 17.38 -17.55
N MET A 169 10.07 16.83 -17.13
CA MET A 169 10.15 16.02 -15.90
C MET A 169 9.77 16.83 -14.67
N LEU A 170 10.35 18.02 -14.53
CA LEU A 170 10.06 18.94 -13.42
C LEU A 170 8.59 19.38 -13.44
N TRP A 171 8.04 19.66 -14.62
CA TRP A 171 6.62 19.95 -14.77
C TRP A 171 5.76 18.77 -14.31
N CYS A 172 6.06 17.54 -14.78
CA CYS A 172 5.33 16.33 -14.41
C CYS A 172 5.36 16.12 -12.89
N LYS A 173 6.54 16.20 -12.28
CA LYS A 173 6.74 16.13 -10.83
C LYS A 173 5.86 17.15 -10.08
N SER A 174 5.90 18.41 -10.51
CA SER A 174 5.11 19.49 -9.89
C SER A 174 3.60 19.27 -10.04
N ALA A 175 3.15 18.82 -11.22
CA ALA A 175 1.76 18.53 -11.50
C ALA A 175 1.25 17.36 -10.64
N LEU A 176 2.00 16.26 -10.57
CA LEU A 176 1.66 15.13 -9.71
C LEU A 176 1.57 15.56 -8.24
N THR A 177 2.53 16.34 -7.75
CA THR A 177 2.53 16.87 -6.37
C THR A 177 1.31 17.74 -6.09
N ALA A 178 1.02 18.69 -6.97
CA ALA A 178 -0.12 19.60 -6.85
C ALA A 178 -1.47 18.86 -6.78
N VAL A 179 -1.64 17.84 -7.62
CA VAL A 179 -2.91 17.13 -7.75
C VAL A 179 -3.06 16.02 -6.70
N LEU A 180 -1.98 15.27 -6.43
CA LEU A 180 -2.03 14.10 -5.57
C LEU A 180 -1.94 14.45 -4.08
N LEU A 181 -1.19 15.49 -3.70
CA LEU A 181 -1.03 15.92 -2.31
C LEU A 181 -1.87 17.16 -1.98
N HIS A 182 -1.83 18.17 -2.83
CA HIS A 182 -2.52 19.44 -2.58
C HIS A 182 -3.95 19.50 -3.16
N GLN A 183 -4.42 18.42 -3.78
CA GLN A 183 -5.77 18.29 -4.35
C GLN A 183 -6.14 19.41 -5.33
N GLN A 184 -5.14 20.00 -6.00
CA GLN A 184 -5.37 21.04 -6.99
C GLN A 184 -5.97 20.42 -8.26
N PRO A 185 -6.95 21.06 -8.90
CA PRO A 185 -7.52 20.57 -10.14
C PRO A 185 -6.49 20.69 -11.27
N LEU A 186 -6.30 19.61 -12.02
CA LEU A 186 -5.53 19.61 -13.27
C LEU A 186 -6.47 19.31 -14.43
N ALA A 187 -6.61 20.28 -15.33
CA ALA A 187 -7.44 20.14 -16.51
C ALA A 187 -6.92 19.02 -17.42
N GLU A 188 -7.79 18.12 -17.87
CA GLU A 188 -7.43 17.02 -18.78
C GLU A 188 -6.78 17.53 -20.07
N GLN A 189 -7.21 18.70 -20.56
CA GLN A 189 -6.59 19.36 -21.71
C GLN A 189 -5.08 19.63 -21.51
N LYS A 190 -4.65 20.02 -20.30
CA LYS A 190 -3.22 20.24 -20.01
C LYS A 190 -2.43 18.92 -20.05
N ILE A 191 -3.03 17.83 -19.56
CA ILE A 191 -2.42 16.49 -19.63
C ILE A 191 -2.28 16.08 -21.10
N GLN A 192 -3.34 16.21 -21.89
CA GLN A 192 -3.32 15.88 -23.33
C GLN A 192 -2.30 16.71 -24.11
N GLN A 193 -2.20 18.02 -23.85
CA GLN A 193 -1.20 18.89 -24.47
C GLN A 193 0.23 18.42 -24.17
N LYS A 194 0.52 18.05 -22.91
CA LYS A 194 1.85 17.56 -22.53
C LYS A 194 2.15 16.18 -23.11
N LEU A 195 1.16 15.30 -23.21
CA LEU A 195 1.30 14.01 -23.91
C LEU A 195 1.59 14.18 -25.40
N GLN A 196 0.89 15.10 -26.07
CA GLN A 196 1.18 15.44 -27.49
C GLN A 196 2.58 16.01 -27.65
N HIS A 197 3.01 16.89 -26.75
CA HIS A 197 4.37 17.42 -26.77
C HIS A 197 5.43 16.31 -26.58
N ILE A 198 5.19 15.37 -25.67
CA ILE A 198 6.05 14.18 -25.48
C ILE A 198 6.14 13.37 -26.78
N GLN A 199 5.00 13.11 -27.43
CA GLN A 199 4.96 12.37 -28.69
C GLN A 199 5.79 13.06 -29.78
N GLN A 200 5.72 14.39 -29.87
CA GLN A 200 6.50 15.17 -30.83
C GLN A 200 8.01 15.09 -30.55
N LEU A 201 8.43 15.19 -29.29
CA LEU A 201 9.84 15.04 -28.90
C LEU A 201 10.35 13.63 -29.19
N ASN A 202 9.53 12.62 -28.90
CA ASN A 202 9.86 11.21 -29.08
C ASN A 202 9.96 10.80 -30.57
N ALA A 203 9.36 11.58 -31.49
CA ALA A 203 9.40 11.35 -32.92
C ALA A 203 10.64 11.93 -33.63
N GLN A 204 11.56 12.57 -32.89
CA GLN A 204 12.79 13.12 -33.46
C GLN A 204 13.83 12.01 -33.69
N ASP A 205 14.39 11.92 -34.90
CA ASP A 205 15.30 10.83 -35.32
C ASP A 205 16.63 10.75 -34.54
N ASN A 206 17.04 11.83 -33.85
CA ASN A 206 18.33 11.92 -33.16
C ASN A 206 18.24 11.82 -31.63
N LEU A 207 17.09 11.38 -31.09
CA LEU A 207 16.92 11.28 -29.65
C LEU A 207 17.67 10.06 -29.09
N SER A 208 18.39 10.25 -27.98
CA SER A 208 19.13 9.13 -27.37
C SER A 208 18.17 8.11 -26.74
N SER A 209 18.59 6.84 -26.67
CA SER A 209 17.81 5.76 -26.05
C SER A 209 17.44 6.07 -24.59
N HIS A 210 18.32 6.76 -23.87
CA HIS A 210 18.08 7.25 -22.52
C HIS A 210 16.93 8.26 -22.46
N LEU A 211 16.91 9.25 -23.35
CA LEU A 211 15.84 10.26 -23.39
C LEU A 211 14.50 9.65 -23.84
N HIS A 212 14.51 8.69 -24.78
CA HIS A 212 13.33 7.91 -25.14
C HIS A 212 12.70 7.21 -23.93
N LEU A 213 13.52 6.58 -23.08
CA LEU A 213 13.05 5.94 -21.86
C LEU A 213 12.42 6.98 -20.92
N VAL A 214 13.10 8.10 -20.67
CA VAL A 214 12.61 9.15 -19.77
C VAL A 214 11.26 9.68 -20.23
N LEU A 215 11.15 10.07 -21.51
CA LEU A 215 9.90 10.53 -22.11
C LEU A 215 8.79 9.48 -21.99
N LYS A 216 9.11 8.20 -22.23
CA LYS A 216 8.12 7.12 -22.11
C LYS A 216 7.62 6.96 -20.67
N GLN A 217 8.50 6.99 -19.66
CA GLN A 217 8.08 6.90 -18.26
C GLN A 217 7.23 8.11 -17.86
N ILE A 218 7.59 9.32 -18.29
CA ILE A 218 6.77 10.54 -18.05
C ILE A 218 5.40 10.39 -18.71
N SER A 219 5.33 9.91 -19.95
CA SER A 219 4.06 9.65 -20.65
C SER A 219 3.16 8.69 -19.85
N LEU A 220 3.73 7.58 -19.37
CA LEU A 220 2.99 6.57 -18.60
C LEU A 220 2.48 7.12 -17.25
N LEU A 221 3.27 7.95 -16.58
CA LEU A 221 2.85 8.65 -15.36
C LEU A 221 1.62 9.55 -15.63
N LEU A 222 1.63 10.29 -16.75
CA LEU A 222 0.54 11.19 -17.13
C LEU A 222 -0.70 10.46 -17.66
N GLU A 223 -0.52 9.39 -18.46
CA GLU A 223 -1.61 8.58 -19.01
C GLU A 223 -2.43 7.90 -17.91
N THR A 224 -1.78 7.46 -16.84
CA THR A 224 -2.43 6.71 -15.75
C THR A 224 -2.94 7.61 -14.61
N LEU A 225 -2.58 8.90 -14.60
CA LEU A 225 -2.95 9.84 -13.56
C LEU A 225 -4.48 10.05 -13.43
N PRO A 226 -5.27 10.27 -14.51
CA PRO A 226 -6.71 10.51 -14.37
C PRO A 226 -7.46 9.38 -13.68
N GLU A 227 -7.15 8.13 -14.04
CA GLU A 227 -7.80 6.96 -13.43
C GLU A 227 -7.38 6.79 -11.96
N LEU A 228 -6.11 7.06 -11.62
CA LEU A 228 -5.63 7.05 -10.24
C LEU A 228 -6.38 8.08 -9.37
N LEU A 229 -6.63 9.28 -9.90
CA LEU A 229 -7.37 10.33 -9.20
C LEU A 229 -8.84 9.97 -9.00
N LYS A 230 -9.47 9.40 -10.02
CA LYS A 230 -10.84 8.91 -9.96
C LYS A 230 -10.98 7.84 -8.87
N LEU A 231 -10.10 6.84 -8.87
CA LEU A 231 -10.11 5.77 -7.86
C LEU A 231 -9.88 6.30 -6.44
N ARG A 232 -8.93 7.22 -6.25
CA ARG A 232 -8.72 7.89 -4.95
C ARG A 232 -9.99 8.59 -4.46
N THR A 233 -10.67 9.32 -5.35
CA THR A 233 -11.88 10.07 -5.02
C THR A 233 -13.03 9.13 -4.63
N GLU A 234 -13.22 8.03 -5.35
CA GLU A 234 -14.22 7.03 -5.00
C GLU A 234 -13.91 6.33 -3.67
N LEU A 235 -12.64 5.99 -3.41
CA LEU A 235 -12.22 5.43 -2.13
C LEU A 235 -12.48 6.38 -0.96
N PHE A 236 -12.14 7.66 -1.10
CA PHE A 236 -12.38 8.65 -0.05
C PHE A 236 -13.88 8.93 0.16
N ARG A 237 -14.70 8.82 -0.90
CA ARG A 237 -16.16 8.94 -0.79
C ARG A 237 -16.77 7.76 -0.03
N GLN A 238 -16.27 6.55 -0.28
CA GLN A 238 -16.76 5.33 0.36
C GLN A 238 -16.29 5.19 1.82
N GLU A 239 -15.11 5.73 2.17
CA GLU A 239 -14.61 5.80 3.57
C GLU A 239 -15.45 6.69 4.49
N ILE A 240 -16.28 7.60 3.95
CA ILE A 240 -17.12 8.52 4.74
C ILE A 240 -18.53 7.96 5.01
N LYS A 241 -18.94 6.88 4.32
CA LYS A 241 -20.26 6.25 4.47
C LYS A 241 -20.24 5.10 5.46
#